data_AF-R6ILH3-F1
#
_entry.id   AF-R6ILH3-F1
#
_cell.length_a   1.000
_cell.length_b   1.000
_cell.length_c   1.000
_cell.angle_alpha   90.00
_cell.angle_beta   90.00
_cell.angle_gamma   90.00
#
_symmetry.space_group_name_H-M   'P 1'
#
loop_
_entity.id
_entity.type
_entity.pdbx_description
1 polymer ?
#
loop_
_entity_poly.entity_id
_entity_poly.type
_entity_poly.pdbx_seq_one_letter_code
_entity_poly.pdbx_strand_id
1 'polypeptide(L)'
;MAYELEEAKKLVVAAGKKLVESGLIARTWGNVSARISDTQFVITPSGRAYETLTPEEVVVVNIEDCSYEGEIKPSSEKGVHAAAYRHHPTVDFVIHTHQKAATIVSITGMEIRNVYKEFQPVLGNKVPCADYAMSTTNSLRKKVETCIMMNPGCRAIMLMHHGTLCMGDTYEQAFEIADALEKCCQRVIKDNYLRHSWAETYSDEGKRNFYLKKNGAVAMPERICDLGSSVRNGKTFSLTVGGETIDVDLETGLGITGIAPKCAKIHKAIYDSQDCSIIKHVTDPDVIAVSCTGEDMIPMIDDFAQIAGVDVKNRPWIDGDTDACAKDIAKAMDSRNAILIQGNGAIITGNSDGDMQALEIIMDKGCEAVIDTDIFNRPHYVPKVECFLMRTVYLAKYSKEINKK
;
A
#
# COMPACT_ATOMS: atom_id res chain seq x y z
N MET A 1 -2.93 -29.19 -20.24
CA MET A 1 -2.94 -27.76 -20.58
C MET A 1 -4.14 -27.14 -19.90
N ALA A 2 -3.93 -26.09 -19.11
CA ALA A 2 -4.98 -25.47 -18.30
C ALA A 2 -5.76 -24.41 -19.07
N TYR A 3 -5.04 -23.55 -19.80
CA TYR A 3 -5.62 -22.49 -20.62
C TYR A 3 -4.88 -22.41 -21.96
N GLU A 4 -5.62 -22.14 -23.03
CA GLU A 4 -5.01 -21.75 -24.32
C GLU A 4 -4.40 -20.34 -24.20
N LEU A 5 -3.33 -20.05 -24.96
CA LEU A 5 -2.57 -18.80 -24.81
C LEU A 5 -3.44 -17.53 -24.85
N GLU A 6 -4.32 -17.43 -25.84
CA GLU A 6 -5.18 -16.26 -26.02
C GLU A 6 -6.29 -16.15 -24.97
N GLU A 7 -6.74 -17.28 -24.44
CA GLU A 7 -7.67 -17.32 -23.30
C GLU A 7 -6.97 -16.83 -22.03
N ALA A 8 -5.78 -17.37 -21.75
CA ALA A 8 -4.98 -17.05 -20.57
C ALA A 8 -4.66 -15.54 -20.50
N LYS A 9 -4.27 -14.94 -21.64
CA LYS A 9 -4.02 -13.49 -21.73
C LYS A 9 -5.28 -12.67 -21.40
N LYS A 10 -6.44 -13.05 -21.95
CA LYS A 10 -7.72 -12.39 -21.65
C LYS A 10 -8.11 -12.52 -20.18
N LEU A 11 -7.92 -13.70 -19.59
CA LEU A 11 -8.18 -13.93 -18.16
C LEU A 11 -7.27 -13.10 -17.26
N VAL A 12 -5.98 -12.98 -17.58
CA VAL A 12 -5.04 -12.12 -16.83
C VAL A 12 -5.46 -10.65 -16.89
N VAL A 13 -5.86 -10.14 -18.06
CA VAL A 13 -6.37 -8.77 -18.19
C VAL A 13 -7.66 -8.57 -17.40
N ALA A 14 -8.60 -9.51 -17.54
CA ALA A 14 -9.87 -9.46 -16.81
C ALA A 14 -9.66 -9.51 -15.29
N ALA A 15 -8.74 -10.35 -14.82
CA ALA A 15 -8.38 -10.44 -13.41
C ALA A 15 -7.81 -9.12 -12.89
N GLY A 16 -6.88 -8.50 -13.63
CA GLY A 16 -6.30 -7.22 -13.26
C GLY A 16 -7.36 -6.15 -13.03
N LYS A 17 -8.31 -6.01 -13.96
CA LYS A 17 -9.43 -5.06 -13.83
C LYS A 17 -10.34 -5.40 -12.65
N LYS A 18 -10.69 -6.68 -12.49
CA LYS A 18 -11.52 -7.15 -11.37
C LYS A 18 -10.88 -6.88 -10.01
N LEU A 19 -9.55 -7.04 -9.88
CA LEU A 19 -8.83 -6.79 -8.62
C LEU A 19 -8.78 -5.31 -8.24
N VAL A 20 -8.71 -4.42 -9.23
CA VAL A 20 -8.85 -2.98 -9.02
C VAL A 20 -10.28 -2.65 -8.58
N GLU A 21 -11.29 -3.16 -9.29
CA GLU A 21 -12.71 -2.95 -8.96
C GLU A 21 -13.09 -3.47 -7.57
N SER A 22 -12.49 -4.59 -7.13
CA SER A 22 -12.74 -5.17 -5.81
C SER A 22 -11.90 -4.53 -4.69
N GLY A 23 -11.02 -3.57 -5.00
CA GLY A 23 -10.14 -2.92 -4.03
C GLY A 23 -9.05 -3.81 -3.42
N LEU A 24 -8.78 -4.98 -4.01
CA LEU A 24 -7.72 -5.90 -3.53
C LEU A 24 -6.32 -5.46 -4.02
N ILE A 25 -6.27 -4.64 -5.06
CA ILE A 25 -5.06 -4.01 -5.61
C ILE A 25 -5.32 -2.51 -5.83
N ALA A 26 -4.26 -1.71 -5.74
CA ALA A 26 -4.24 -0.31 -6.15
C ALA A 26 -3.22 -0.07 -7.27
N ARG A 27 -3.61 0.71 -8.29
CA ARG A 27 -2.78 1.12 -9.45
C ARG A 27 -2.08 -0.07 -10.13
N THR A 28 -0.75 -0.12 -10.10
CA THR A 28 0.07 -1.13 -10.78
C THR A 28 0.61 -2.19 -9.83
N TRP A 29 0.17 -2.21 -8.57
CA TRP A 29 0.67 -3.16 -7.57
C TRP A 29 0.06 -4.54 -7.76
N GLY A 30 0.65 -5.54 -7.09
CA GLY A 30 0.29 -6.93 -7.34
C GLY A 30 0.63 -7.38 -8.76
N ASN A 31 0.28 -8.63 -9.06
CA ASN A 31 0.40 -9.20 -10.40
C ASN A 31 -0.41 -10.49 -10.49
N VAL A 32 -0.75 -10.85 -11.73
CA VAL A 32 -1.60 -12.01 -12.00
C VAL A 32 -0.98 -12.84 -13.12
N SER A 33 -1.05 -14.16 -12.98
CA SER A 33 -0.62 -15.08 -14.03
C SER A 33 -1.57 -16.25 -14.24
N ALA A 34 -1.49 -16.84 -15.44
CA ALA A 34 -2.19 -18.07 -15.80
C ALA A 34 -1.22 -19.06 -16.46
N ARG A 35 -1.29 -20.34 -16.07
CA ARG A 35 -0.50 -21.42 -16.66
C ARG A 35 -1.05 -21.75 -18.05
N ILE A 36 -0.15 -21.88 -19.03
CA ILE A 36 -0.53 -22.25 -20.41
C ILE A 36 0.02 -23.63 -20.79
N SER A 37 1.07 -24.10 -20.13
CA SER A 37 1.63 -25.44 -20.33
C SER A 37 2.38 -25.92 -19.08
N ASP A 38 2.95 -27.12 -19.15
CA ASP A 38 3.79 -27.66 -18.07
C ASP A 38 5.09 -26.84 -17.88
N THR A 39 5.47 -26.05 -18.89
CA THR A 39 6.74 -25.30 -18.92
C THR A 39 6.56 -23.78 -19.00
N GLN A 40 5.36 -23.27 -19.27
CA GLN A 40 5.12 -21.84 -19.50
C GLN A 40 3.85 -21.32 -18.84
N PHE A 41 3.87 -20.04 -18.52
CA PHE A 41 2.74 -19.25 -18.03
C PHE A 41 2.74 -17.86 -18.65
N VAL A 42 1.61 -17.17 -18.59
CA VAL A 42 1.48 -15.75 -18.94
C VAL A 42 1.34 -14.91 -17.69
N ILE A 43 1.91 -13.70 -17.66
CA ILE A 43 1.87 -12.80 -16.51
C ILE A 43 1.71 -11.34 -16.92
N THR A 44 1.12 -10.54 -16.04
CA THR A 44 1.03 -9.08 -16.17
C THR A 44 2.42 -8.45 -16.40
N PRO A 45 2.52 -7.43 -17.27
CA PRO A 45 3.77 -6.72 -17.51
C PRO A 45 4.14 -5.80 -16.34
N SER A 46 5.42 -5.43 -16.26
CA SER A 46 5.91 -4.49 -15.25
C SER A 46 5.43 -3.06 -15.53
N GLY A 47 4.82 -2.41 -14.54
CA GLY A 47 4.55 -0.96 -14.54
C GLY A 47 3.42 -0.50 -15.46
N ARG A 48 2.56 -1.41 -15.95
CA ARG A 48 1.36 -1.06 -16.73
C ARG A 48 0.14 -1.00 -15.81
N ALA A 49 -0.69 0.02 -16.00
CA ALA A 49 -1.97 0.16 -15.31
C ALA A 49 -2.96 -0.90 -15.82
N TYR A 50 -3.70 -1.55 -14.90
CA TYR A 50 -4.63 -2.62 -15.24
C TYR A 50 -5.81 -2.14 -16.07
N GLU A 51 -6.24 -0.90 -15.88
CA GLU A 51 -7.36 -0.26 -16.55
C GLU A 51 -7.13 -0.20 -18.06
N THR A 52 -5.89 0.07 -18.47
CA THR A 52 -5.47 0.20 -19.88
C THR A 52 -4.79 -1.06 -20.43
N LEU A 53 -4.58 -2.08 -19.61
CA LEU A 53 -3.83 -3.29 -20.00
C LEU A 53 -4.57 -4.05 -21.11
N THR A 54 -3.82 -4.43 -22.14
CA THR A 54 -4.31 -5.22 -23.28
C THR A 54 -3.74 -6.64 -23.29
N PRO A 55 -4.43 -7.65 -23.88
CA PRO A 55 -3.91 -9.02 -23.98
C PRO A 55 -2.54 -9.11 -24.66
N GLU A 56 -2.27 -8.25 -25.63
CA GLU A 56 -1.01 -8.18 -26.38
C GLU A 56 0.18 -7.76 -25.51
N GLU A 57 -0.09 -7.08 -24.39
CA GLU A 57 0.92 -6.66 -23.43
C GLU A 57 1.21 -7.69 -22.34
N VAL A 58 0.44 -8.79 -22.29
CA VAL A 58 0.66 -9.89 -21.34
C VAL A 58 1.81 -10.78 -21.83
N VAL A 59 2.75 -11.10 -20.93
CA VAL A 59 4.05 -11.66 -21.28
C VAL A 59 4.10 -13.17 -20.99
N VAL A 60 4.61 -13.95 -21.95
CA VAL A 60 4.88 -15.40 -21.76
C VAL A 60 6.22 -15.58 -21.05
N VAL A 61 6.24 -16.43 -20.04
CA VAL A 61 7.40 -16.71 -19.18
C VAL A 61 7.58 -18.22 -19.02
N ASN A 62 8.83 -18.68 -19.09
CA ASN A 62 9.22 -20.06 -18.81
C ASN A 62 9.28 -20.31 -17.28
N ILE A 63 8.68 -21.42 -16.83
CA ILE A 63 8.62 -21.80 -15.41
C ILE A 63 10.01 -22.14 -14.85
N GLU A 64 10.87 -22.81 -15.62
CA GLU A 64 12.15 -23.32 -15.12
C GLU A 64 13.13 -22.18 -14.82
N ASP A 65 13.41 -21.34 -15.81
CA ASP A 65 14.47 -20.33 -15.75
C ASP A 65 13.96 -18.87 -15.69
N CYS A 66 12.65 -18.65 -15.79
CA CYS A 66 12.02 -17.33 -15.83
C CYS A 66 12.43 -16.47 -17.06
N SER A 67 12.96 -17.09 -18.12
CA SER A 67 13.10 -16.44 -19.44
C SER A 67 11.72 -16.05 -19.99
N TYR A 68 11.66 -15.03 -20.85
CA TYR A 68 10.41 -14.50 -21.36
C TYR A 68 10.50 -14.11 -22.84
N GLU A 69 9.35 -14.08 -23.50
CA GLU A 69 9.25 -13.78 -24.93
C GLU A 69 8.88 -12.30 -25.18
N GLY A 70 9.46 -11.72 -26.24
CA GLY A 70 9.16 -10.35 -26.69
C GLY A 70 9.90 -9.24 -25.92
N GLU A 71 9.57 -8.00 -26.28
CA GLU A 71 10.25 -6.79 -25.76
C GLU A 71 9.62 -6.25 -24.46
N ILE A 72 8.39 -6.68 -24.14
CA ILE A 72 7.66 -6.21 -22.97
C ILE A 72 8.18 -6.94 -21.74
N LYS A 73 8.68 -6.17 -20.77
CA LYS A 73 9.22 -6.73 -19.53
C LYS A 73 8.06 -7.29 -18.67
N PRO A 74 8.12 -8.57 -18.25
CA PRO A 74 7.14 -9.14 -17.33
C PRO A 74 7.28 -8.51 -15.93
N SER A 75 6.31 -8.74 -15.05
CA SER A 75 6.44 -8.38 -13.63
C SER A 75 7.81 -8.76 -13.06
N SER A 76 8.38 -7.89 -12.21
CA SER A 76 9.59 -8.18 -11.45
C SER A 76 9.42 -9.38 -10.51
N GLU A 77 8.18 -9.68 -10.13
CA GLU A 77 7.79 -10.77 -9.23
C GLU A 77 7.59 -12.12 -9.97
N LYS A 78 7.86 -12.21 -11.29
CA LYS A 78 7.62 -13.44 -12.08
C LYS A 78 8.24 -14.71 -11.49
N GLY A 79 9.36 -14.57 -10.77
CA GLY A 79 10.03 -15.70 -10.11
C GLY A 79 9.22 -16.31 -8.96
N VAL A 80 8.40 -15.50 -8.29
CA VAL A 80 7.47 -15.95 -7.25
C VAL A 80 6.36 -16.79 -7.86
N HIS A 81 5.77 -16.34 -8.98
CA HIS A 81 4.77 -17.10 -9.75
C HIS A 81 5.35 -18.41 -10.31
N ALA A 82 6.57 -18.36 -10.87
CA ALA A 82 7.25 -19.56 -11.34
C ALA A 82 7.48 -20.59 -10.22
N ALA A 83 7.79 -20.14 -8.99
CA ALA A 83 7.92 -21.04 -7.84
C ALA A 83 6.58 -21.69 -7.47
N ALA A 84 5.48 -20.94 -7.48
CA ALA A 84 4.13 -21.51 -7.28
C ALA A 84 3.82 -22.60 -8.30
N TYR A 85 4.03 -22.32 -9.59
CA TYR A 85 3.78 -23.30 -10.64
C TYR A 85 4.69 -24.53 -10.61
N ARG A 86 5.96 -24.36 -10.21
CA ARG A 86 6.93 -25.46 -10.10
C ARG A 86 6.56 -26.45 -9.00
N HIS A 87 6.12 -25.94 -7.85
CA HIS A 87 5.89 -26.77 -6.65
C HIS A 87 4.42 -27.17 -6.44
N HIS A 88 3.49 -26.55 -7.18
CA HIS A 88 2.08 -26.97 -7.21
C HIS A 88 1.62 -27.24 -8.66
N PRO A 89 1.75 -28.49 -9.14
CA PRO A 89 1.39 -28.85 -10.52
C PRO A 89 -0.08 -28.63 -10.88
N THR A 90 -1.00 -28.61 -9.90
CA THR A 90 -2.42 -28.38 -10.13
C THR A 90 -2.79 -26.89 -10.24
N VAL A 91 -1.90 -25.99 -9.83
CA VAL A 91 -2.18 -24.55 -9.82
C VAL A 91 -2.09 -24.03 -11.24
N ASP A 92 -3.15 -23.40 -11.68
CA ASP A 92 -3.28 -22.87 -13.03
C ASP A 92 -3.46 -21.35 -13.04
N PHE A 93 -3.82 -20.74 -11.91
CA PHE A 93 -3.99 -19.29 -11.79
C PHE A 93 -3.37 -18.77 -10.48
N VAL A 94 -2.54 -17.74 -10.57
CA VAL A 94 -1.86 -17.17 -9.40
C VAL A 94 -2.14 -15.67 -9.33
N ILE A 95 -2.59 -15.23 -8.15
CA ILE A 95 -2.84 -13.84 -7.83
C ILE A 95 -1.90 -13.42 -6.71
N HIS A 96 -1.07 -12.43 -6.98
CA HIS A 96 -0.29 -11.72 -5.97
C HIS A 96 -0.93 -10.35 -5.73
N THR A 97 -1.34 -10.06 -4.49
CA THR A 97 -1.98 -8.80 -4.11
C THR A 97 -1.33 -8.21 -2.87
N HIS A 98 -1.56 -6.92 -2.67
CA HIS A 98 -1.14 -6.17 -1.49
C HIS A 98 -2.37 -5.83 -0.64
N GLN A 99 -3.31 -6.78 -0.54
CA GLN A 99 -4.57 -6.62 0.18
C GLN A 99 -4.33 -6.29 1.66
N LYS A 100 -5.23 -5.49 2.22
CA LYS A 100 -4.93 -4.66 3.38
C LYS A 100 -4.72 -5.49 4.65
N ALA A 101 -5.75 -6.21 5.09
CA ALA A 101 -5.72 -6.97 6.32
C ALA A 101 -4.69 -8.09 6.29
N ALA A 102 -4.53 -8.77 5.16
CA ALA A 102 -3.51 -9.82 5.05
C ALA A 102 -2.09 -9.26 5.14
N THR A 103 -1.83 -8.07 4.59
CA THR A 103 -0.54 -7.38 4.78
C THR A 103 -0.33 -7.02 6.25
N ILE A 104 -1.35 -6.51 6.94
CA ILE A 104 -1.25 -6.15 8.37
C ILE A 104 -0.88 -7.37 9.22
N VAL A 105 -1.57 -8.50 9.01
CA VAL A 105 -1.26 -9.75 9.71
C VAL A 105 0.15 -10.25 9.35
N SER A 106 0.58 -10.12 8.08
CA SER A 106 1.90 -10.60 7.66
C SER A 106 3.05 -9.86 8.35
N ILE A 107 2.90 -8.56 8.67
CA ILE A 107 3.89 -7.75 9.40
C ILE A 107 4.23 -8.38 10.76
N THR A 108 3.30 -9.10 11.39
CA THR A 108 3.54 -9.73 12.69
C THR A 108 4.48 -10.95 12.60
N GLY A 109 4.81 -11.40 11.39
CA GLY A 109 5.57 -12.62 11.11
C GLY A 109 4.82 -13.90 11.48
N MET A 110 3.53 -13.80 11.85
CA MET A 110 2.75 -14.95 12.30
C MET A 110 2.12 -15.68 11.13
N GLU A 111 2.11 -17.01 11.23
CA GLU A 111 1.23 -17.86 10.44
C GLU A 111 -0.11 -18.08 11.16
N ILE A 112 -1.18 -18.25 10.40
CA ILE A 112 -2.52 -18.58 10.91
C ILE A 112 -2.59 -20.10 11.02
N ARG A 113 -2.43 -20.68 12.22
CA ARG A 113 -2.39 -22.15 12.44
C ARG A 113 -3.73 -22.82 12.65
N ASN A 114 -4.78 -22.04 12.91
CA ASN A 114 -6.15 -22.51 13.14
C ASN A 114 -7.08 -21.58 12.37
N VAL A 115 -7.10 -21.74 11.04
CA VAL A 115 -8.03 -20.99 10.18
C VAL A 115 -9.45 -21.21 10.69
N TYR A 116 -10.25 -20.15 10.75
CA TYR A 116 -11.64 -20.22 11.21
C TYR A 116 -12.46 -21.16 10.33
N LYS A 117 -13.41 -21.89 10.94
CA LYS A 117 -14.13 -23.00 10.28
C LYS A 117 -14.80 -22.58 8.96
N GLU A 118 -15.30 -21.36 8.89
CA GLU A 118 -15.92 -20.79 7.69
C GLU A 118 -14.93 -20.59 6.52
N PHE A 119 -13.64 -20.37 6.80
CA PHE A 119 -12.61 -20.17 5.76
C PHE A 119 -11.81 -21.44 5.46
N GLN A 120 -11.89 -22.47 6.32
CA GLN A 120 -11.17 -23.75 6.13
C GLN A 120 -11.45 -24.45 4.79
N PRO A 121 -12.69 -24.45 4.23
CA PRO A 121 -12.94 -25.06 2.93
C PRO A 121 -12.09 -24.49 1.79
N VAL A 122 -11.70 -23.21 1.90
CA VAL A 122 -10.95 -22.48 0.86
C VAL A 122 -9.45 -22.39 1.21
N LEU A 123 -9.12 -22.01 2.45
CA LEU A 123 -7.74 -21.74 2.87
C LEU A 123 -7.04 -22.97 3.48
N GLY A 124 -7.78 -24.04 3.76
CA GLY A 124 -7.30 -25.17 4.54
C GLY A 124 -7.15 -24.82 6.03
N ASN A 125 -6.39 -25.63 6.77
CA ASN A 125 -6.23 -25.48 8.22
C ASN A 125 -5.23 -24.39 8.62
N LYS A 126 -4.36 -23.98 7.68
CA LYS A 126 -3.23 -23.11 7.94
C LYS A 126 -2.94 -22.17 6.77
N VAL A 127 -2.62 -20.91 7.08
CA VAL A 127 -2.01 -19.95 6.14
C VAL A 127 -0.61 -19.57 6.65
N PRO A 128 0.48 -20.00 5.98
CA PRO A 128 1.84 -19.64 6.35
C PRO A 128 2.19 -18.19 6.02
N CYS A 129 3.20 -17.65 6.69
CA CYS A 129 3.83 -16.38 6.37
C CYS A 129 5.28 -16.63 5.94
N ALA A 130 5.66 -16.21 4.73
CA ALA A 130 7.04 -16.26 4.27
C ALA A 130 7.87 -15.17 4.95
N ASP A 131 9.11 -15.52 5.33
CA ASP A 131 10.06 -14.57 5.90
C ASP A 131 10.26 -13.35 4.99
N TYR A 132 10.52 -12.21 5.63
CA TYR A 132 10.83 -10.98 4.92
C TYR A 132 12.06 -11.11 4.02
N ALA A 133 11.93 -10.51 2.83
CA ALA A 133 13.03 -10.09 1.98
C ALA A 133 12.52 -8.97 1.06
N MET A 134 13.40 -8.02 0.74
CA MET A 134 13.07 -6.88 -0.11
C MET A 134 12.37 -7.29 -1.42
N SER A 135 11.27 -6.59 -1.73
CA SER A 135 10.54 -6.67 -3.00
C SER A 135 11.46 -6.69 -4.23
N THR A 136 11.04 -7.41 -5.28
CA THR A 136 11.76 -7.50 -6.57
C THR A 136 13.16 -8.15 -6.53
N THR A 137 13.55 -8.79 -5.43
CA THR A 137 14.84 -9.48 -5.29
C THR A 137 14.77 -11.00 -5.48
N ASN A 138 15.90 -11.61 -5.82
CA ASN A 138 16.05 -13.07 -5.79
C ASN A 138 15.92 -13.65 -4.37
N SER A 139 16.16 -12.84 -3.33
CA SER A 139 16.00 -13.27 -1.94
C SER A 139 14.52 -13.51 -1.62
N LEU A 140 13.64 -12.59 -2.04
CA LEU A 140 12.18 -12.75 -1.93
C LEU A 140 11.73 -14.05 -2.59
N ARG A 141 12.10 -14.26 -3.86
CA ARG A 141 11.78 -15.50 -4.58
C ARG A 141 12.17 -16.74 -3.76
N LYS A 142 13.40 -16.81 -3.25
CA LYS A 142 13.89 -17.98 -2.50
C LYS A 142 13.13 -18.20 -1.18
N LYS A 143 12.79 -17.14 -0.47
CA LYS A 143 12.02 -17.21 0.79
C LYS A 143 10.59 -17.68 0.55
N VAL A 144 9.93 -17.15 -0.48
CA VAL A 144 8.59 -17.60 -0.87
C VAL A 144 8.61 -19.04 -1.37
N GLU A 145 9.57 -19.41 -2.22
CA GLU A 145 9.74 -20.79 -2.71
C GLU A 145 9.97 -21.78 -1.56
N THR A 146 10.80 -21.42 -0.57
CA THR A 146 11.00 -22.24 0.63
C THR A 146 9.70 -22.40 1.42
N CYS A 147 8.94 -21.31 1.59
CA CYS A 147 7.66 -21.33 2.28
C CYS A 147 6.64 -22.24 1.56
N ILE A 148 6.56 -22.16 0.23
CA ILE A 148 5.74 -23.04 -0.61
C ILE A 148 6.13 -24.52 -0.37
N MET A 149 7.41 -24.85 -0.51
CA MET A 149 7.90 -26.23 -0.35
C MET A 149 7.65 -26.80 1.03
N MET A 150 7.72 -25.98 2.08
CA MET A 150 7.43 -26.38 3.46
C MET A 150 5.94 -26.53 3.75
N ASN A 151 5.06 -26.01 2.90
CA ASN A 151 3.61 -26.00 3.10
C ASN A 151 2.86 -26.47 1.83
N PRO A 152 3.11 -27.70 1.33
CA PRO A 152 2.61 -28.16 0.02
C PRO A 152 1.07 -28.29 -0.09
N GLY A 153 0.35 -28.24 1.04
CA GLY A 153 -1.12 -28.24 1.07
C GLY A 153 -1.76 -26.86 1.16
N CYS A 154 -0.96 -25.79 1.31
CA CYS A 154 -1.48 -24.43 1.46
C CYS A 154 -1.64 -23.76 0.09
N ARG A 155 -2.80 -23.14 -0.15
CA ARG A 155 -3.10 -22.40 -1.38
C ARG A 155 -2.94 -20.89 -1.26
N ALA A 156 -2.69 -20.40 -0.06
CA ALA A 156 -2.47 -18.99 0.21
C ALA A 156 -1.23 -18.83 1.09
N ILE A 157 -0.39 -17.84 0.79
CA ILE A 157 0.82 -17.51 1.55
C ILE A 157 0.84 -16.01 1.79
N MET A 158 1.03 -15.61 3.05
CA MET A 158 1.31 -14.22 3.39
C MET A 158 2.80 -13.93 3.21
N LEU A 159 3.13 -12.72 2.79
CA LEU A 159 4.50 -12.24 2.59
C LEU A 159 4.74 -11.11 3.59
N MET A 160 5.65 -11.32 4.55
CA MET A 160 5.94 -10.34 5.61
C MET A 160 6.31 -8.98 4.99
N HIS A 161 5.68 -7.90 5.48
CA HIS A 161 5.83 -6.51 4.99
C HIS A 161 5.39 -6.20 3.55
N HIS A 162 4.84 -7.17 2.81
CA HIS A 162 4.64 -7.02 1.37
C HIS A 162 3.17 -7.23 0.94
N GLY A 163 2.65 -8.45 1.08
CA GLY A 163 1.35 -8.80 0.54
C GLY A 163 1.06 -10.29 0.64
N THR A 164 0.43 -10.86 -0.37
CA THR A 164 0.02 -12.27 -0.38
C THR A 164 0.19 -12.93 -1.73
N LEU A 165 0.36 -14.25 -1.75
CA LEU A 165 0.35 -15.10 -2.93
C LEU A 165 -0.78 -16.12 -2.82
N CYS A 166 -1.77 -16.02 -3.71
CA CYS A 166 -2.94 -16.88 -3.77
C CYS A 166 -2.85 -17.78 -5.01
N MET A 167 -2.95 -19.08 -4.82
CA MET A 167 -2.66 -20.12 -5.81
C MET A 167 -3.92 -20.95 -6.04
N GLY A 168 -4.66 -20.66 -7.13
CA GLY A 168 -5.86 -21.39 -7.51
C GLY A 168 -5.57 -22.44 -8.59
N ASP A 169 -6.25 -23.56 -8.48
CA ASP A 169 -6.38 -24.56 -9.55
C ASP A 169 -7.24 -24.02 -10.70
N THR A 170 -8.01 -22.94 -10.47
CA THR A 170 -8.70 -22.16 -11.53
C THR A 170 -8.65 -20.66 -11.25
N TYR A 171 -8.99 -19.85 -12.26
CA TYR A 171 -9.25 -18.42 -12.14
C TYR A 171 -10.20 -18.10 -10.97
N GLU A 172 -11.36 -18.75 -10.90
CA GLU A 172 -12.38 -18.50 -9.88
C GLU A 172 -11.86 -18.83 -8.48
N GLN A 173 -11.19 -19.98 -8.34
CA GLN A 173 -10.65 -20.41 -7.06
C GLN A 173 -9.56 -19.46 -6.57
N ALA A 174 -8.71 -18.93 -7.45
CA ALA A 174 -7.68 -17.97 -7.05
C ALA A 174 -8.31 -16.69 -6.44
N PHE A 175 -9.43 -16.21 -7.00
CA PHE A 175 -10.19 -15.09 -6.45
C PHE A 175 -10.88 -15.45 -5.12
N GLU A 176 -11.45 -16.64 -5.02
CA GLU A 176 -12.06 -17.13 -3.79
C GLU A 176 -11.04 -17.20 -2.64
N ILE A 177 -9.82 -17.69 -2.94
CA ILE A 177 -8.71 -17.74 -1.98
C ILE A 177 -8.29 -16.34 -1.55
N ALA A 178 -8.16 -15.40 -2.47
CA ALA A 178 -7.78 -14.03 -2.15
C ALA A 178 -8.81 -13.35 -1.22
N ASP A 179 -10.10 -13.44 -1.56
CA ASP A 179 -11.19 -12.89 -0.77
C ASP A 179 -11.32 -13.57 0.61
N ALA A 180 -11.25 -14.90 0.66
CA ALA A 180 -11.29 -15.66 1.91
C ALA A 180 -10.10 -15.30 2.82
N LEU A 181 -8.90 -15.12 2.26
CA LEU A 181 -7.72 -14.73 3.03
C LEU A 181 -7.89 -13.34 3.64
N GLU A 182 -8.35 -12.36 2.87
CA GLU A 182 -8.57 -11.01 3.39
C GLU A 182 -9.59 -11.00 4.53
N LYS A 183 -10.73 -11.67 4.35
CA LYS A 183 -11.77 -11.80 5.39
C LYS A 183 -11.27 -12.55 6.63
N CYS A 184 -10.45 -13.59 6.42
CA CYS A 184 -9.81 -14.31 7.51
C CYS A 184 -8.87 -13.40 8.32
N CYS A 185 -8.03 -12.62 7.65
CA CYS A 185 -7.11 -11.68 8.30
C CYS A 185 -7.86 -10.53 8.99
N GLN A 186 -8.95 -10.02 8.42
CA GLN A 186 -9.85 -9.06 9.09
C GLN A 186 -10.40 -9.65 10.39
N ARG A 187 -10.78 -10.94 10.40
CA ARG A 187 -11.22 -11.62 11.63
C ARG A 187 -10.09 -11.75 12.65
N VAL A 188 -8.88 -12.09 12.22
CA VAL A 188 -7.69 -12.15 13.10
C VAL A 188 -7.45 -10.80 13.79
N ILE A 189 -7.51 -9.69 13.04
CA ILE A 189 -7.34 -8.33 13.60
C ILE A 189 -8.40 -8.03 14.65
N LYS A 190 -9.67 -8.29 14.32
CA LYS A 190 -10.80 -8.07 15.24
C LYS A 190 -10.68 -8.88 16.53
N ASP A 191 -10.40 -10.17 16.42
CA ASP A 191 -10.27 -11.05 17.59
C ASP A 191 -9.04 -10.71 18.43
N ASN A 192 -7.95 -10.25 17.80
CA ASN A 192 -6.78 -9.77 18.51
C ASN A 192 -7.11 -8.51 19.33
N TYR A 193 -7.80 -7.53 18.73
CA TYR A 193 -8.31 -6.37 19.47
C TYR A 193 -9.17 -6.77 20.67
N LEU A 194 -10.17 -7.64 20.49
CA LEU A 194 -11.04 -8.09 21.58
C LEU A 194 -10.25 -8.76 22.71
N ARG A 195 -9.28 -9.61 22.36
CA ARG A 195 -8.42 -10.29 23.33
C ARG A 195 -7.55 -9.33 24.15
N HIS A 196 -7.02 -8.28 23.54
CA HIS A 196 -6.08 -7.36 24.22
C HIS A 196 -6.78 -6.18 24.89
N SER A 197 -7.89 -5.71 24.34
CA SER A 197 -8.67 -4.59 24.90
C SER A 197 -9.65 -5.01 25.99
N TRP A 198 -9.99 -6.30 26.06
CA TRP A 198 -11.06 -6.83 26.93
C TRP A 198 -12.45 -6.25 26.62
N ALA A 199 -12.62 -5.64 25.44
CA ALA A 199 -13.92 -5.15 25.00
C ALA A 199 -14.88 -6.33 24.70
N GLU A 200 -16.17 -6.12 24.97
CA GLU A 200 -17.22 -7.11 24.65
C GLU A 200 -17.52 -7.18 23.15
N THR A 201 -17.36 -6.06 22.44
CA THR A 201 -17.65 -5.92 21.01
C THR A 201 -16.54 -5.16 20.28
N TYR A 202 -16.44 -5.41 18.98
CA TYR A 202 -15.50 -4.72 18.11
C TYR A 202 -16.15 -3.47 17.51
N SER A 203 -15.42 -2.36 17.54
CA SER A 203 -15.69 -1.18 16.72
C SER A 203 -14.37 -0.55 16.30
N ASP A 204 -14.31 0.06 15.12
CA ASP A 204 -13.09 0.73 14.66
C ASP A 204 -12.73 1.92 15.57
N GLU A 205 -13.73 2.60 16.12
CA GLU A 205 -13.54 3.66 17.12
C GLU A 205 -12.93 3.12 18.41
N GLY A 206 -13.45 1.99 18.92
CA GLY A 206 -12.90 1.32 20.11
C GLY A 206 -11.44 0.88 19.89
N LYS A 207 -11.14 0.36 18.70
CA LYS A 207 -9.78 0.00 18.25
C LYS A 207 -8.83 1.19 18.34
N ARG A 208 -9.18 2.31 17.71
CA ARG A 208 -8.38 3.55 17.76
C ARG A 208 -8.23 4.09 19.18
N ASN A 209 -9.32 4.15 19.95
CA ASN A 209 -9.28 4.65 21.33
C ASN A 209 -8.39 3.79 22.23
N PHE A 210 -8.41 2.47 22.06
CA PHE A 210 -7.51 1.56 22.76
C PHE A 210 -6.05 1.81 22.39
N TYR A 211 -5.74 1.93 21.09
CA TYR A 211 -4.39 2.27 20.60
C TYR A 211 -3.89 3.60 21.18
N LEU A 212 -4.69 4.67 21.11
CA LEU A 212 -4.33 5.98 21.64
C LEU A 212 -4.04 5.93 23.14
N LYS A 213 -4.92 5.29 23.91
CA LYS A 213 -4.76 5.12 25.36
C LYS A 213 -3.49 4.32 25.70
N LYS A 214 -3.23 3.24 24.96
CA LYS A 214 -2.03 2.40 25.14
C LYS A 214 -0.74 3.18 24.92
N ASN A 215 -0.74 4.12 23.98
CA ASN A 215 0.43 4.93 23.61
C ASN A 215 0.50 6.28 24.34
N GLY A 216 -0.35 6.52 25.36
CA GLY A 216 -0.37 7.77 26.11
C GLY A 216 -0.73 9.00 25.29
N ALA A 217 -1.36 8.80 24.13
CA ALA A 217 -1.73 9.85 23.19
C ALA A 217 -3.02 10.55 23.64
N VAL A 218 -3.22 11.77 23.14
CA VAL A 218 -4.50 12.48 23.29
C VAL A 218 -5.61 11.72 22.55
N ALA A 219 -6.83 11.81 23.05
CA ALA A 219 -8.00 11.28 22.35
C ALA A 219 -8.14 11.94 20.96
N MET A 220 -8.85 11.26 20.05
CA MET A 220 -9.16 11.86 18.77
C MET A 220 -9.89 13.20 18.98
N PRO A 221 -9.48 14.27 18.29
CA PRO A 221 -10.12 15.57 18.46
C PRO A 221 -11.56 15.55 17.90
N GLU A 222 -12.46 16.27 18.57
CA GLU A 222 -13.86 16.40 18.14
C GLU A 222 -14.01 17.09 16.77
N ARG A 223 -13.04 17.94 16.43
CA ARG A 223 -12.97 18.67 15.16
C ARG A 223 -11.57 18.60 14.60
N ILE A 224 -11.48 18.25 13.32
CA ILE A 224 -10.24 18.28 12.55
C ILE A 224 -10.14 19.65 11.87
N CYS A 225 -8.98 20.31 11.97
CA CYS A 225 -8.72 21.52 11.20
C CYS A 225 -8.66 21.15 9.71
N ASP A 226 -9.50 21.76 8.87
CA ASP A 226 -9.39 21.58 7.43
C ASP A 226 -8.15 22.32 6.90
N LEU A 227 -7.11 21.56 6.56
CA LEU A 227 -5.88 22.10 6.01
C LEU A 227 -5.95 22.26 4.48
N GLY A 228 -6.99 21.72 3.84
CA GLY A 228 -7.31 21.94 2.44
C GLY A 228 -6.57 21.04 1.43
N SER A 229 -6.91 21.24 0.17
CA SER A 229 -6.21 20.65 -0.98
C SER A 229 -5.87 21.74 -1.98
N SER A 230 -4.75 21.60 -2.70
CA SER A 230 -4.35 22.61 -3.66
C SER A 230 -3.64 22.06 -4.87
N VAL A 231 -3.72 22.80 -5.98
CA VAL A 231 -2.99 22.54 -7.22
C VAL A 231 -2.17 23.76 -7.61
N ARG A 232 -0.88 23.56 -7.88
CA ARG A 232 0.04 24.61 -8.32
C ARG A 232 -0.17 24.94 -9.79
N ASN A 233 -0.31 26.23 -10.08
CA ASN A 233 -0.48 26.80 -11.40
C ASN A 233 0.61 27.86 -11.65
N GLY A 234 1.84 27.38 -11.91
CA GLY A 234 2.99 28.26 -12.13
C GLY A 234 3.41 29.03 -10.87
N LYS A 235 3.14 30.34 -10.86
CA LYS A 235 3.45 31.25 -9.74
C LYS A 235 2.33 31.37 -8.71
N THR A 236 1.20 30.71 -8.94
CA THR A 236 0.08 30.68 -7.99
C THR A 236 -0.26 29.23 -7.66
N PHE A 237 -1.11 29.02 -6.66
CA PHE A 237 -1.80 27.76 -6.45
C PHE A 237 -3.26 28.00 -6.09
N SER A 238 -4.14 27.14 -6.58
CA SER A 238 -5.56 27.16 -6.24
C SER A 238 -5.76 26.27 -5.02
N LEU A 239 -6.17 26.85 -3.90
CA LEU A 239 -6.38 26.19 -2.60
C LEU A 239 -7.88 26.07 -2.32
N THR A 240 -8.35 24.86 -2.06
CA THR A 240 -9.72 24.56 -1.66
C THR A 240 -9.76 24.20 -0.17
N VAL A 241 -10.55 24.95 0.60
CA VAL A 241 -10.79 24.76 2.05
C VAL A 241 -12.28 25.00 2.31
N GLY A 242 -12.95 24.11 3.04
CA GLY A 242 -14.38 24.26 3.36
C GLY A 242 -15.31 24.28 2.16
N GLY A 243 -14.85 23.76 1.00
CA GLY A 243 -15.57 23.82 -0.27
C GLY A 243 -15.40 25.11 -1.07
N GLU A 244 -14.67 26.10 -0.55
CA GLU A 244 -14.35 27.34 -1.25
C GLU A 244 -12.93 27.27 -1.82
N THR A 245 -12.74 27.77 -3.05
CA THR A 245 -11.44 27.80 -3.72
C THR A 245 -10.93 29.23 -3.85
N ILE A 246 -9.68 29.45 -3.43
CA ILE A 246 -8.97 30.72 -3.56
C ILE A 246 -7.62 30.52 -4.24
N ASP A 247 -7.29 31.42 -5.17
CA ASP A 247 -5.95 31.46 -5.74
C ASP A 247 -5.02 32.24 -4.83
N VAL A 248 -3.88 31.64 -4.51
CA VAL A 248 -2.85 32.21 -3.64
C VAL A 248 -1.57 32.40 -4.44
N ASP A 249 -0.98 33.58 -4.32
CA ASP A 249 0.29 33.92 -4.95
C ASP A 249 1.46 33.29 -4.17
N LEU A 250 2.35 32.55 -4.84
CA LEU A 250 3.46 31.85 -4.19
C LEU A 250 4.56 32.79 -3.70
N GLU A 251 4.69 33.98 -4.26
CA GLU A 251 5.73 34.94 -3.89
C GLU A 251 5.35 35.64 -2.58
N THR A 252 4.13 36.16 -2.52
CA THR A 252 3.61 36.97 -1.40
C THR A 252 2.86 36.14 -0.35
N GLY A 253 2.31 34.98 -0.72
CA GLY A 253 1.42 34.18 0.13
C GLY A 253 0.01 34.79 0.31
N LEU A 254 -0.32 35.84 -0.45
CA LEU A 254 -1.61 36.51 -0.37
C LEU A 254 -2.62 35.91 -1.35
N GLY A 255 -3.89 35.93 -0.95
CA GLY A 255 -4.99 35.54 -1.83
C GLY A 255 -5.22 36.59 -2.91
N ILE A 256 -5.44 36.15 -4.13
CA ILE A 256 -5.65 37.01 -5.30
C ILE A 256 -7.12 37.46 -5.37
N THR A 257 -8.04 36.55 -5.06
CA THR A 257 -9.49 36.77 -5.11
C THR A 257 -10.14 36.92 -3.73
N GLY A 258 -9.35 36.93 -2.65
CA GLY A 258 -9.85 37.02 -1.28
C GLY A 258 -8.75 36.95 -0.22
N ILE A 259 -9.15 36.73 1.04
CA ILE A 259 -8.20 36.52 2.14
C ILE A 259 -7.77 35.05 2.14
N ALA A 260 -6.48 34.78 1.94
CA ALA A 260 -5.95 33.43 2.00
C ALA A 260 -6.16 32.83 3.41
N PRO A 261 -6.69 31.60 3.53
CA PRO A 261 -6.81 30.93 4.81
C PRO A 261 -5.43 30.65 5.40
N LYS A 262 -5.32 30.56 6.72
CA LYS A 262 -4.02 30.38 7.40
C LYS A 262 -3.25 29.14 6.93
N CYS A 263 -3.95 28.05 6.61
CA CYS A 263 -3.33 26.83 6.09
C CYS A 263 -2.60 27.04 4.75
N ALA A 264 -2.90 28.10 3.99
CA ALA A 264 -2.17 28.47 2.78
C ALA A 264 -0.66 28.65 3.04
N LYS A 265 -0.26 29.03 4.26
CA LYS A 265 1.14 29.13 4.66
C LYS A 265 1.86 27.78 4.58
N ILE A 266 1.19 26.69 4.97
CA ILE A 266 1.75 25.33 4.87
C ILE A 266 1.94 24.96 3.41
N HIS A 267 0.91 25.17 2.59
CA HIS A 267 0.94 24.84 1.16
C HIS A 267 2.04 25.61 0.42
N LYS A 268 2.14 26.92 0.66
CA LYS A 268 3.21 27.77 0.12
C LYS A 268 4.59 27.27 0.56
N ALA A 269 4.79 27.03 1.86
CA ALA A 269 6.09 26.57 2.37
C ALA A 269 6.50 25.22 1.76
N ILE A 270 5.53 24.31 1.57
CA ILE A 270 5.75 23.04 0.88
C ILE A 270 6.15 23.28 -0.59
N TYR A 271 5.38 24.04 -1.36
CA TYR A 271 5.71 24.35 -2.77
C TYR A 271 7.04 25.09 -2.96
N ASP A 272 7.48 25.86 -1.98
CA ASP A 272 8.79 26.53 -1.96
C ASP A 272 9.94 25.55 -1.69
N SER A 273 9.67 24.47 -0.95
CA SER A 273 10.69 23.51 -0.49
C SER A 273 10.87 22.29 -1.39
N GLN A 274 9.82 21.89 -2.13
CA GLN A 274 9.82 20.67 -2.91
C GLN A 274 9.11 20.83 -4.27
N ASP A 275 9.55 20.01 -5.22
CA ASP A 275 8.97 19.95 -6.57
C ASP A 275 7.73 19.06 -6.59
N CYS A 276 6.60 19.64 -6.18
CA CYS A 276 5.27 19.03 -6.26
C CYS A 276 4.27 19.97 -6.93
N SER A 277 3.23 19.41 -7.55
CA SER A 277 2.13 20.17 -8.17
C SER A 277 0.79 20.02 -7.44
N ILE A 278 0.62 19.00 -6.60
CA ILE A 278 -0.63 18.74 -5.86
C ILE A 278 -0.32 18.51 -4.39
N ILE A 279 -1.11 19.13 -3.51
CA ILE A 279 -1.10 18.92 -2.06
C ILE A 279 -2.52 18.54 -1.63
N LYS A 280 -2.66 17.53 -0.77
CA LYS A 280 -3.95 17.14 -0.21
C LYS A 280 -3.84 16.86 1.28
N HIS A 281 -4.84 17.31 2.03
CA HIS A 281 -5.05 16.95 3.42
C HIS A 281 -5.84 15.64 3.52
N VAL A 282 -5.28 14.67 4.23
CA VAL A 282 -5.82 13.32 4.44
C VAL A 282 -6.28 13.20 5.87
N THR A 283 -7.56 12.89 6.03
CA THR A 283 -8.26 12.88 7.33
C THR A 283 -8.92 11.54 7.61
N ASP A 284 -8.42 10.44 7.02
CA ASP A 284 -8.90 9.11 7.37
C ASP A 284 -8.71 8.86 8.88
N PRO A 285 -9.67 8.19 9.56
CA PRO A 285 -9.66 8.07 11.02
C PRO A 285 -8.39 7.45 11.58
N ASP A 286 -7.81 6.46 10.90
CA ASP A 286 -6.59 5.79 11.34
C ASP A 286 -5.36 6.69 11.16
N VAL A 287 -5.33 7.52 10.10
CA VAL A 287 -4.29 8.55 9.89
C VAL A 287 -4.34 9.61 10.99
N ILE A 288 -5.53 10.06 11.37
CA ILE A 288 -5.71 10.99 12.49
C ILE A 288 -5.24 10.35 13.79
N ALA A 289 -5.65 9.11 14.08
CA ALA A 289 -5.27 8.42 15.31
C ALA A 289 -3.74 8.25 15.43
N VAL A 290 -3.05 7.88 14.35
CA VAL A 290 -1.58 7.83 14.37
C VAL A 290 -0.99 9.23 14.54
N SER A 291 -1.55 10.26 13.89
CA SER A 291 -1.07 11.64 14.08
C SER A 291 -1.17 12.14 15.53
N CYS A 292 -2.14 11.66 16.32
CA CYS A 292 -2.32 12.06 17.73
C CYS A 292 -1.18 11.62 18.65
N THR A 293 -0.38 10.63 18.28
CA THR A 293 0.73 10.14 19.13
C THR A 293 1.86 11.16 19.25
N GLY A 294 2.02 12.04 18.25
CA GLY A 294 3.16 12.95 18.13
C GLY A 294 4.45 12.26 17.67
N GLU A 295 4.43 10.95 17.46
CA GLU A 295 5.60 10.16 17.05
C GLU A 295 5.75 10.14 15.52
N ASP A 296 7.00 10.10 15.05
CA ASP A 296 7.32 9.87 13.65
C ASP A 296 6.95 8.42 13.26
N MET A 297 6.35 8.23 12.09
CA MET A 297 5.95 6.92 11.60
C MET A 297 7.08 6.25 10.81
N ILE A 298 7.39 5.01 11.15
CA ILE A 298 8.41 4.19 10.48
C ILE A 298 7.71 3.15 9.57
N PRO A 299 8.18 2.93 8.33
CA PRO A 299 7.53 1.99 7.42
C PRO A 299 7.47 0.57 7.97
N MET A 300 6.27 0.00 8.01
CA MET A 300 6.03 -1.42 8.26
C MET A 300 5.71 -2.19 6.98
N ILE A 301 5.61 -1.50 5.84
CA ILE A 301 5.19 -2.06 4.55
C ILE A 301 6.15 -1.54 3.48
N ASP A 302 6.53 -2.41 2.53
CA ASP A 302 7.47 -2.07 1.45
C ASP A 302 6.94 -0.91 0.57
N ASP A 303 5.68 -0.95 0.12
CA ASP A 303 5.10 0.13 -0.70
C ASP A 303 5.07 1.47 0.03
N PHE A 304 4.86 1.44 1.35
CA PHE A 304 4.87 2.64 2.18
C PHE A 304 6.25 3.30 2.13
N ALA A 305 7.31 2.52 2.28
CA ALA A 305 8.68 3.01 2.19
C ALA A 305 9.00 3.59 0.79
N GLN A 306 8.50 2.95 -0.27
CA GLN A 306 8.70 3.39 -1.64
C GLN A 306 8.04 4.73 -1.92
N ILE A 307 6.78 4.88 -1.50
CA ILE A 307 5.88 5.95 -1.96
C ILE A 307 5.86 7.12 -0.99
N ALA A 308 5.62 6.89 0.30
CA ALA A 308 5.49 7.94 1.29
C ALA A 308 6.87 8.47 1.72
N GLY A 309 7.81 7.58 2.01
CA GLY A 309 9.14 7.97 2.49
C GLY A 309 9.81 6.90 3.35
N VAL A 310 11.10 7.09 3.65
CA VAL A 310 11.85 6.21 4.57
C VAL A 310 11.33 6.29 6.02
N ASP A 311 10.57 7.34 6.31
CA ASP A 311 9.74 7.60 7.47
C ASP A 311 8.75 8.71 7.09
N VAL A 312 7.74 8.94 7.95
CA VAL A 312 6.83 10.07 7.85
C VAL A 312 6.89 10.84 9.16
N LYS A 313 7.28 12.11 9.08
CA LYS A 313 7.45 12.96 10.26
C LYS A 313 6.09 13.35 10.84
N ASN A 314 6.05 13.59 12.14
CA ASN A 314 4.86 14.14 12.80
C ASN A 314 5.19 15.50 13.40
N ARG A 315 4.48 16.54 12.95
CA ARG A 315 4.72 17.92 13.40
C ARG A 315 3.45 18.58 13.90
N PRO A 316 3.53 19.38 14.98
CA PRO A 316 2.39 20.13 15.46
C PRO A 316 2.01 21.21 14.44
N TRP A 317 0.70 21.46 14.31
CA TRP A 317 0.18 22.65 13.67
C TRP A 317 -0.48 23.54 14.72
N ILE A 318 0.00 24.78 14.82
CA ILE A 318 -0.60 25.79 15.69
C ILE A 318 -1.46 26.69 14.80
N ASP A 319 -2.78 26.50 14.87
CA ASP A 319 -3.75 27.39 14.22
C ASP A 319 -3.75 28.77 14.91
N GLY A 320 -2.80 29.62 14.52
CA GLY A 320 -2.52 30.84 15.28
C GLY A 320 -1.35 31.69 14.79
N ASP A 321 -0.78 31.36 13.63
CA ASP A 321 0.25 32.14 12.91
C ASP A 321 1.68 32.04 13.47
N THR A 322 2.39 30.98 13.07
CA THR A 322 3.84 31.11 12.92
C THR A 322 4.27 30.57 11.56
N ASP A 323 4.85 31.43 10.71
CA ASP A 323 5.55 31.00 9.49
C ASP A 323 6.65 29.97 9.81
N ALA A 324 7.15 29.98 11.05
CA ALA A 324 8.07 28.98 11.57
C ALA A 324 7.48 27.57 11.56
N CYS A 325 6.22 27.39 11.97
CA CYS A 325 5.55 26.09 11.96
C CYS A 325 5.38 25.57 10.54
N ALA A 326 4.91 26.41 9.60
CA ALA A 326 4.81 26.04 8.19
C ALA A 326 6.18 25.66 7.58
N LYS A 327 7.24 26.41 7.90
CA LYS A 327 8.61 26.10 7.46
C LYS A 327 9.14 24.80 8.06
N ASP A 328 8.84 24.50 9.32
CA ASP A 328 9.26 23.25 9.96
C ASP A 328 8.54 22.04 9.35
N ILE A 329 7.23 22.15 9.09
CA ILE A 329 6.44 21.15 8.36
C ILE A 329 7.06 20.91 6.98
N ALA A 330 7.29 21.96 6.19
CA ALA A 330 7.88 21.85 4.87
C ALA A 330 9.28 21.20 4.90
N LYS A 331 10.13 21.62 5.85
CA LYS A 331 11.47 21.02 6.04
C LYS A 331 11.39 19.55 6.44
N ALA A 332 10.46 19.18 7.31
CA ALA A 332 10.25 17.79 7.72
C ALA A 332 9.69 16.92 6.59
N MET A 333 9.01 17.53 5.62
CA MET A 333 8.51 16.87 4.42
C MET A 333 9.58 16.66 3.35
N ASP A 334 10.75 17.30 3.46
CA ASP A 334 11.85 17.12 2.50
C ASP A 334 12.17 15.64 2.26
N SER A 335 12.31 15.25 0.99
CA SER A 335 12.48 13.87 0.49
C SER A 335 11.33 12.88 0.77
N ARG A 336 10.20 13.35 1.31
CA ARG A 336 8.98 12.57 1.62
C ARG A 336 7.81 13.10 0.81
N ASN A 337 6.83 12.25 0.58
CA ASN A 337 5.58 12.62 -0.07
C ASN A 337 4.41 12.71 0.93
N ALA A 338 4.69 12.53 2.23
CA ALA A 338 3.70 12.60 3.29
C ALA A 338 4.33 13.15 4.58
N ILE A 339 3.52 13.87 5.36
CA ILE A 339 3.82 14.32 6.73
C ILE A 339 2.56 14.23 7.58
N LEU A 340 2.68 13.72 8.81
CA LEU A 340 1.61 13.76 9.79
C LEU A 340 1.56 15.14 10.43
N ILE A 341 0.35 15.66 10.60
CA ILE A 341 0.07 16.88 11.34
C ILE A 341 -0.60 16.48 12.64
N GLN A 342 0.05 16.75 13.77
CA GLN A 342 -0.36 16.21 15.07
C GLN A 342 -1.84 16.50 15.36
N GLY A 343 -2.63 15.44 15.55
CA GLY A 343 -4.08 15.50 15.80
C GLY A 343 -4.93 15.89 14.60
N ASN A 344 -4.35 16.13 13.43
CA ASN A 344 -5.06 16.62 12.25
C ASN A 344 -4.91 15.69 11.05
N GLY A 345 -4.35 14.48 11.18
CA GLY A 345 -4.16 13.57 10.05
C GLY A 345 -2.84 13.81 9.33
N ALA A 346 -2.85 13.86 7.99
CA ALA A 346 -1.63 14.00 7.20
C ALA A 346 -1.76 14.97 6.03
N ILE A 347 -0.67 15.60 5.62
CA ILE A 347 -0.54 16.26 4.32
C ILE A 347 0.27 15.36 3.40
N ILE A 348 -0.24 15.11 2.20
CA ILE A 348 0.44 14.36 1.15
C ILE A 348 0.70 15.24 -0.07
N THR A 349 1.75 14.93 -0.84
CA THR A 349 2.11 15.65 -2.05
C THR A 349 2.45 14.74 -3.22
N GLY A 350 2.05 15.14 -4.41
CA GLY A 350 2.30 14.39 -5.64
C GLY A 350 2.28 15.28 -6.87
N ASN A 351 2.42 14.65 -8.04
CA ASN A 351 2.49 15.34 -9.32
C ASN A 351 1.39 14.95 -10.32
N SER A 352 0.54 13.99 -9.94
CA SER A 352 -0.61 13.53 -10.73
C SER A 352 -1.68 12.97 -9.81
N ASP A 353 -2.93 12.94 -10.28
CA ASP A 353 -4.05 12.37 -9.51
C ASP A 353 -3.81 10.92 -9.10
N GLY A 354 -3.16 10.13 -9.96
CA GLY A 354 -2.79 8.76 -9.63
C GLY A 354 -1.82 8.68 -8.45
N ASP A 355 -0.86 9.61 -8.34
CA ASP A 355 0.09 9.62 -7.21
C ASP A 355 -0.62 9.98 -5.91
N MET A 356 -1.56 10.91 -5.98
CA MET A 356 -2.39 11.26 -4.84
C MET A 356 -3.20 10.05 -4.39
N GLN A 357 -3.88 9.35 -5.31
CA GLN A 357 -4.64 8.14 -4.98
C GLN A 357 -3.78 7.05 -4.34
N ALA A 358 -2.55 6.82 -4.84
CA ALA A 358 -1.62 5.88 -4.22
C ALA A 358 -1.21 6.31 -2.80
N LEU A 359 -0.93 7.60 -2.62
CA LEU A 359 -0.52 8.15 -1.33
C LEU A 359 -1.65 8.07 -0.30
N GLU A 360 -2.89 8.33 -0.69
CA GLU A 360 -4.06 8.18 0.19
C GLU A 360 -4.21 6.73 0.66
N ILE A 361 -4.22 5.78 -0.29
CA ILE A 361 -4.35 4.35 0.02
C ILE A 361 -3.20 3.87 0.92
N ILE A 362 -1.96 4.29 0.63
CA ILE A 362 -0.82 3.82 1.42
C ILE A 362 -0.73 4.48 2.79
N MET A 363 -1.17 5.73 2.93
CA MET A 363 -1.24 6.41 4.23
C MET A 363 -2.27 5.75 5.13
N ASP A 364 -3.47 5.47 4.61
CA ASP A 364 -4.52 4.75 5.33
C ASP A 364 -4.05 3.34 5.75
N LYS A 365 -3.60 2.53 4.78
CA LYS A 365 -3.08 1.17 5.05
C LYS A 365 -1.89 1.19 6.02
N GLY A 366 -0.97 2.15 5.88
CA GLY A 366 0.20 2.29 6.73
C GLY A 366 -0.16 2.64 8.17
N CYS A 367 -1.09 3.58 8.37
CA CYS A 367 -1.53 3.97 9.70
C CYS A 367 -2.35 2.86 10.37
N GLU A 368 -3.21 2.17 9.62
CA GLU A 368 -3.95 1.00 10.13
C GLU A 368 -2.98 -0.11 10.57
N ALA A 369 -1.92 -0.37 9.80
CA ALA A 369 -0.88 -1.33 10.16
C ALA A 369 -0.15 -0.97 11.46
N VAL A 370 0.15 0.31 11.67
CA VAL A 370 0.75 0.78 12.94
C VAL A 370 -0.18 0.50 14.11
N ILE A 371 -1.47 0.85 13.98
CA ILE A 371 -2.48 0.64 15.02
C ILE A 371 -2.61 -0.85 15.35
N ASP A 372 -2.83 -1.68 14.34
CA ASP A 372 -3.15 -3.09 14.55
C ASP A 372 -1.93 -3.86 15.05
N THR A 373 -0.74 -3.67 14.48
CA THR A 373 0.46 -4.40 14.92
C THR A 373 0.91 -3.99 16.34
N ASP A 374 0.65 -2.74 16.74
CA ASP A 374 0.81 -2.31 18.13
C ASP A 374 -0.16 -3.06 19.05
N ILE A 375 -1.45 -3.17 18.68
CA ILE A 375 -2.45 -3.94 19.47
C ILE A 375 -2.02 -5.41 19.61
N PHE A 376 -1.45 -6.00 18.56
CA PHE A 376 -0.90 -7.35 18.58
C PHE A 376 0.35 -7.48 19.48
N ASN A 377 0.93 -6.36 19.94
CA ASN A 377 2.22 -6.28 20.62
C ASN A 377 3.35 -6.90 19.79
N ARG A 378 3.27 -6.75 18.46
CA ARG A 378 4.24 -7.30 17.50
C ARG A 378 4.55 -6.31 16.36
N PRO A 379 4.97 -5.07 16.67
CA PRO A 379 5.41 -4.16 15.63
C PRO A 379 6.72 -4.68 15.03
N HIS A 380 6.72 -4.91 13.73
CA HIS A 380 7.94 -5.12 12.95
C HIS A 380 8.04 -4.02 11.91
N TYR A 381 9.23 -3.50 11.72
CA TYR A 381 9.50 -2.43 10.78
C TYR A 381 10.40 -2.96 9.67
N VAL A 382 10.20 -2.42 8.47
CA VAL A 382 11.13 -2.65 7.38
C VAL A 382 12.49 -2.03 7.76
N PRO A 383 13.62 -2.74 7.59
CA PRO A 383 14.92 -2.19 7.92
C PRO A 383 15.19 -0.87 7.20
N LYS A 384 15.68 0.16 7.92
CA LYS A 384 15.90 1.51 7.37
C LYS A 384 16.74 1.54 6.09
N VAL A 385 17.77 0.68 6.01
CA VAL A 385 18.63 0.57 4.83
C VAL A 385 17.84 0.08 3.61
N GLU A 386 16.93 -0.87 3.82
CA GLU A 386 16.05 -1.40 2.77
C GLU A 386 14.99 -0.37 2.37
N CYS A 387 14.43 0.39 3.31
CA CYS A 387 13.56 1.54 3.00
C CYS A 387 14.26 2.54 2.07
N PHE A 388 15.50 2.92 2.39
CA PHE A 388 16.28 3.85 1.58
C PHE A 388 16.55 3.30 0.17
N LEU A 389 16.93 2.02 0.07
CA LEU A 389 17.19 1.38 -1.22
C LEU A 389 15.93 1.31 -2.07
N MET A 390 14.81 0.87 -1.49
CA MET A 390 13.52 0.78 -2.17
C MET A 390 13.04 2.15 -2.66
N ARG A 391 13.12 3.19 -1.83
CA ARG A 391 12.76 4.55 -2.26
C ARG A 391 13.66 5.08 -3.37
N THR A 392 14.96 4.83 -3.29
CA THR A 392 15.91 5.23 -4.35
C THR A 392 15.56 4.57 -5.69
N VAL A 393 15.27 3.26 -5.67
CA VAL A 393 14.86 2.51 -6.88
C VAL A 393 13.53 3.01 -7.40
N TYR A 394 12.56 3.29 -6.52
CA TYR A 394 11.24 3.80 -6.89
C TYR A 394 11.35 5.16 -7.61
N LEU A 395 12.05 6.14 -7.00
CA LEU A 395 12.24 7.47 -7.58
C LEU A 395 12.98 7.42 -8.93
N ALA A 396 14.00 6.56 -9.06
CA ALA A 396 14.73 6.38 -10.31
C ALA A 396 13.87 5.78 -11.43
N LYS A 397 12.93 4.88 -11.11
CA LYS A 397 11.97 4.33 -12.08
C LYS A 397 10.95 5.40 -12.49
N TYR A 398 10.37 6.08 -11.51
CA TYR A 398 9.35 7.11 -11.73
C TYR A 398 9.87 8.28 -12.60
N SER A 399 11.11 8.74 -12.36
CA SER A 399 11.75 9.77 -13.20
C SER A 399 11.91 9.36 -14.67
N LYS A 400 12.20 8.06 -14.93
CA LYS A 400 12.29 7.55 -16.31
C LYS A 400 10.93 7.49 -17.02
N GLU A 401 9.84 7.32 -16.28
CA GLU A 401 8.49 7.32 -16.85
C GLU A 401 8.01 8.72 -17.22
N ILE A 402 8.33 9.74 -16.40
CA ILE A 402 8.07 11.14 -16.74
C ILE A 402 8.79 11.52 -18.05
N ASN A 403 10.07 11.16 -18.18
CA ASN A 403 10.88 11.50 -19.37
C ASN A 403 10.47 10.73 -20.66
N LYS A 404 9.50 9.81 -20.58
CA LYS A 404 8.97 9.08 -21.74
C LYS A 404 7.66 9.68 -22.28
N LYS A 405 7.02 10.56 -21.51
CA LYS A 405 5.88 11.37 -21.95
C LYS A 405 6.38 12.67 -22.57
#